data_AF-A0A1A9QG32-F1
#
_entry.id   AF-A0A1A9QG32-F1
#
_cell.length_a   1.000
_cell.length_b   1.000
_cell.length_c   1.000
_cell.angle_alpha   90.00
_cell.angle_beta   90.00
_cell.angle_gamma   90.00
#
_symmetry.space_group_name_H-M   'P 1'
#
loop_
_entity.id
_entity.type
_entity.pdbx_description
1 polymer ?
#
loop_
_entity_poly.entity_id
_entity_poly.type
_entity_poly.pdbx_seq_one_letter_code
_entity_poly.pdbx_strand_id
1 'polypeptide(L)'
;MAINTALKITLTTVGLGGAVTGASIGAYNHFSKSNNKEQESKNTNVTKTYSITSLLKDNKLELISPTDDKVSVWTPKYNQFKNDHTSKVPTGIWTIEHWDRVKDQDEGLDTFKELCEINGKNNVENNKSEVYKQVEKYCTKPLTQIPSEQS
;
A
#
# COMPACT_ATOMS: atom_id res chain seq x y z
N MET A 1 8.20 -43.83 9.35
CA MET A 1 9.54 -43.28 9.62
C MET A 1 10.41 -43.52 8.40
N ALA A 2 10.85 -42.48 7.70
CA ALA A 2 11.97 -42.55 6.74
C ALA A 2 12.44 -41.12 6.41
N ILE A 3 13.43 -40.62 7.16
CA ILE A 3 14.79 -40.21 6.73
C ILE A 3 14.90 -39.40 5.42
N ASN A 4 15.30 -38.14 5.59
CA ASN A 4 15.96 -37.25 4.63
C ASN A 4 17.11 -37.95 3.87
N THR A 5 17.33 -37.55 2.61
CA THR A 5 18.67 -37.65 1.98
C THR A 5 18.87 -36.53 0.95
N ALA A 6 20.09 -36.01 0.94
CA ALA A 6 20.54 -34.75 0.38
C ALA A 6 21.23 -34.87 -1.01
N LEU A 7 21.50 -33.69 -1.59
CA LEU A 7 22.66 -33.33 -2.46
C LEU A 7 22.60 -33.85 -3.93
N LYS A 8 22.91 -33.07 -5.00
CA LYS A 8 24.22 -32.45 -5.29
C LYS A 8 24.21 -31.32 -6.36
N ILE A 9 24.89 -30.22 -6.00
CA ILE A 9 26.03 -29.50 -6.65
C ILE A 9 25.93 -29.10 -8.14
N THR A 10 26.22 -27.82 -8.47
CA THR A 10 27.39 -27.41 -9.31
C THR A 10 27.62 -25.89 -9.20
N LEU A 11 28.72 -25.49 -8.54
CA LEU A 11 29.28 -24.14 -8.60
C LEU A 11 30.69 -24.23 -9.20
N THR A 12 30.83 -23.72 -10.41
CA THR A 12 32.09 -23.33 -11.05
C THR A 12 32.35 -21.87 -10.64
N THR A 13 33.53 -21.35 -10.30
CA THR A 13 34.91 -21.77 -10.54
C THR A 13 35.83 -20.79 -9.78
N VAL A 14 36.92 -21.34 -9.24
CA VAL A 14 38.30 -20.80 -9.12
C VAL A 14 38.50 -19.32 -8.75
N GLY A 15 38.88 -19.09 -7.49
CA GLY A 15 39.71 -17.97 -7.06
C GLY A 15 40.91 -18.52 -6.27
N LEU A 16 42.11 -18.37 -6.83
CA LEU A 16 43.38 -18.86 -6.32
C LEU A 16 43.87 -18.00 -5.14
N GLY A 17 44.36 -18.64 -4.06
CA GLY A 17 45.45 -18.07 -3.25
C GLY A 17 45.27 -18.07 -1.73
N GLY A 18 46.04 -18.93 -1.04
CA GLY A 18 46.64 -18.62 0.27
C GLY A 18 46.03 -19.31 1.50
N ALA A 19 46.69 -20.36 1.99
CA ALA A 19 46.46 -20.91 3.32
C ALA A 19 47.17 -20.06 4.39
N VAL A 20 46.49 -19.75 5.49
CA VAL A 20 47.12 -19.24 6.71
C VAL A 20 46.58 -19.98 7.91
N THR A 21 47.36 -20.96 8.37
CA THR A 21 47.29 -21.52 9.72
C THR A 21 47.84 -20.50 10.71
N GLY A 22 47.10 -20.18 11.76
CA GLY A 22 47.63 -19.42 12.89
C GLY A 22 46.53 -18.90 13.81
N ALA A 23 46.50 -19.41 15.04
CA ALA A 23 45.71 -18.82 16.11
C ALA A 23 46.29 -17.44 16.46
N SER A 24 45.47 -16.40 16.39
CA SER A 24 45.76 -15.12 17.05
C SER A 24 44.55 -14.67 17.87
N ILE A 25 44.87 -14.41 19.12
CA ILE A 25 44.01 -13.91 20.19
C ILE A 25 43.73 -12.43 19.93
N GLY A 26 42.47 -12.04 20.07
CA GLY A 26 42.04 -10.76 20.63
C GLY A 26 42.36 -9.47 19.85
N ALA A 27 41.33 -8.90 19.25
CA ALA A 27 41.08 -7.46 19.33
C ALA A 27 39.57 -7.21 19.14
N TYR A 28 38.87 -6.86 20.23
CA TYR A 28 37.60 -6.18 20.13
C TYR A 28 37.86 -4.81 19.53
N ASN A 29 37.27 -4.51 18.36
CA ASN A 29 36.72 -3.18 18.15
C ASN A 29 35.72 -3.15 17.00
N HIS A 30 34.52 -2.70 17.37
CA HIS A 30 33.79 -1.63 16.69
C HIS A 30 33.13 -1.94 15.33
N PHE A 31 31.86 -2.33 15.44
CA PHE A 31 30.73 -1.86 14.63
C PHE A 31 31.09 -1.04 13.37
N SER A 32 31.00 -1.68 12.20
CA SER A 32 30.75 -1.00 10.93
C SER A 32 29.73 -1.80 10.12
N LYS A 33 28.50 -1.32 10.25
CA LYS A 33 27.29 -1.73 9.56
C LYS A 33 27.50 -1.63 8.04
N SER A 34 27.53 -2.80 7.40
CA SER A 34 27.21 -3.10 5.99
C SER A 34 27.45 -1.99 4.96
N ASN A 35 28.60 -2.05 4.29
CA ASN A 35 28.79 -1.47 2.96
C ASN A 35 28.27 -2.48 1.93
N ASN A 36 27.04 -2.29 1.44
CA ASN A 36 26.67 -2.71 0.09
C ASN A 36 26.67 -1.47 -0.79
N LYS A 37 27.83 -1.19 -1.38
CA LYS A 37 27.91 -0.41 -2.62
C LYS A 37 27.58 -1.37 -3.76
N GLU A 38 26.36 -1.31 -4.23
CA GLU A 38 26.05 -1.66 -5.61
C GLU A 38 25.64 -0.35 -6.28
N GLN A 39 26.60 0.24 -7.00
CA GLN A 39 26.29 1.19 -8.06
C GLN A 39 25.84 0.36 -9.26
N GLU A 40 24.54 0.33 -9.51
CA GLU A 40 24.02 0.18 -10.86
C GLU A 40 23.22 1.43 -11.22
N SER A 41 23.72 2.12 -12.23
CA SER A 41 23.15 3.30 -12.84
C SER A 41 21.95 2.92 -13.69
N LYS A 42 20.76 3.42 -13.35
CA LYS A 42 19.77 3.84 -14.35
C LYS A 42 19.23 5.20 -13.96
N ASN A 43 19.17 6.07 -14.95
CA ASN A 43 18.64 7.42 -14.91
C ASN A 43 17.16 7.39 -14.45
N THR A 44 16.92 7.38 -13.15
CA THR A 44 15.57 7.56 -12.60
C THR A 44 15.33 9.06 -12.54
N ASN A 45 14.54 9.57 -13.49
CA ASN A 45 13.79 10.78 -13.25
C ASN A 45 12.99 10.50 -11.97
N VAL A 46 13.41 11.08 -10.84
CA VAL A 46 12.75 10.86 -9.55
C VAL A 46 11.38 11.54 -9.66
N THR A 47 10.39 10.80 -10.16
CA THR A 47 9.04 11.32 -10.26
C THR A 47 8.55 11.57 -8.84
N LYS A 48 8.36 12.85 -8.51
CA LYS A 48 7.88 13.27 -7.20
C LYS A 48 6.49 12.67 -6.97
N THR A 49 6.35 11.91 -5.89
CA THR A 49 5.08 11.33 -5.45
C THR A 49 4.49 12.12 -4.28
N TYR A 50 3.17 12.12 -4.17
CA TYR A 50 2.39 12.79 -3.12
C TYR A 50 1.44 11.79 -2.47
N SER A 51 1.20 11.91 -1.17
CA SER A 51 0.15 11.13 -0.54
C SER A 51 -1.21 11.59 -1.03
N ILE A 52 -2.13 10.65 -1.26
CA ILE A 52 -3.50 10.97 -1.69
C ILE A 52 -4.15 11.92 -0.67
N THR A 53 -4.00 11.67 0.63
CA THR A 53 -4.51 12.54 1.69
C THR A 53 -4.01 13.99 1.58
N SER A 54 -2.76 14.21 1.14
CA SER A 54 -2.27 15.58 0.92
C SER A 54 -2.99 16.23 -0.25
N LEU A 55 -3.15 15.52 -1.36
CA LEU A 55 -3.82 16.02 -2.55
C LEU A 55 -5.33 16.25 -2.35
N LEU A 56 -5.97 15.49 -1.45
CA LEU A 56 -7.39 15.68 -1.10
C LEU A 56 -7.61 16.98 -0.33
N LYS A 57 -6.68 17.34 0.57
CA LYS A 57 -6.77 18.58 1.36
C LYS A 57 -6.72 19.83 0.48
N ASP A 58 -5.98 19.79 -0.63
CA ASP A 58 -5.95 20.87 -1.62
C ASP A 58 -7.35 21.15 -2.21
N ASN A 59 -8.21 20.12 -2.28
CA ASN A 59 -9.60 20.19 -2.73
C ASN A 59 -10.62 20.34 -1.59
N LYS A 60 -10.17 20.61 -0.34
CA LYS A 60 -11.03 20.65 0.86
C LYS A 60 -11.78 19.35 1.11
N LEU A 61 -11.14 18.22 0.81
CA LEU A 61 -11.64 16.88 1.05
C LEU A 61 -10.77 16.16 2.07
N GLU A 62 -11.38 15.21 2.79
CA GLU A 62 -10.68 14.26 3.65
C GLU A 62 -11.21 12.85 3.43
N LEU A 63 -10.39 11.86 3.78
CA LEU A 63 -10.83 10.47 3.80
C LEU A 63 -11.90 10.29 4.89
N ILE A 64 -12.94 9.52 4.56
CA ILE A 64 -13.93 9.07 5.52
C ILE A 64 -13.25 8.13 6.51
N SER A 65 -13.48 8.34 7.81
CA SER A 65 -12.98 7.44 8.85
C SER A 65 -13.74 6.11 8.80
N PRO A 66 -13.08 4.95 8.97
CA PRO A 66 -13.77 3.66 9.09
C PRO A 66 -14.84 3.64 10.20
N THR A 67 -14.68 4.50 11.22
CA THR A 67 -15.61 4.67 12.35
C THR A 67 -16.69 5.73 12.13
N ASP A 68 -16.68 6.44 10.99
CA ASP A 68 -17.75 7.37 10.66
C ASP A 68 -19.09 6.65 10.52
N ASP A 69 -20.18 7.40 10.65
CA ASP A 69 -21.52 6.85 10.67
C ASP A 69 -21.84 6.03 9.40
N LYS A 70 -22.37 4.82 9.63
CA LYS A 70 -22.68 3.87 8.56
C LYS A 70 -23.76 4.42 7.63
N VAL A 71 -24.81 5.03 8.17
CA VAL A 71 -26.03 5.35 7.42
C VAL A 71 -25.89 6.65 6.65
N SER A 72 -25.37 7.69 7.28
CA SER A 72 -25.25 9.04 6.73
C SER A 72 -23.99 9.26 5.90
N VAL A 73 -22.90 8.52 6.17
CA VAL A 73 -21.61 8.73 5.49
C VAL A 73 -21.26 7.58 4.56
N TRP A 74 -21.21 6.35 5.08
CA TRP A 74 -20.73 5.21 4.30
C TRP A 74 -21.74 4.65 3.29
N THR A 75 -23.01 4.55 3.67
CA THR A 75 -24.07 3.98 2.82
C THR A 75 -24.24 4.76 1.49
N PRO A 76 -24.27 6.11 1.47
CA PRO A 76 -24.35 6.86 0.21
C PRO A 76 -23.17 6.59 -0.71
N LYS A 77 -21.96 6.51 -0.16
CA LYS A 77 -20.73 6.25 -0.91
C LYS A 77 -20.68 4.84 -1.48
N TYR A 78 -21.08 3.86 -0.67
CA TYR A 78 -21.14 2.49 -1.13
C TYR A 78 -22.24 2.30 -2.19
N ASN A 79 -23.39 2.94 -2.04
CA ASN A 79 -24.43 2.93 -3.06
C ASN A 79 -23.94 3.54 -4.38
N GLN A 80 -23.18 4.64 -4.32
CA GLN A 80 -22.54 5.20 -5.51
C GLN A 80 -21.59 4.18 -6.16
N PHE A 81 -20.72 3.55 -5.37
CA PHE A 81 -19.82 2.51 -5.85
C PHE A 81 -20.57 1.33 -6.49
N LYS A 82 -21.67 0.86 -5.89
CA LYS A 82 -22.54 -0.18 -6.45
C LYS A 82 -23.14 0.23 -7.77
N ASN A 83 -23.65 1.46 -7.86
CA ASN A 83 -24.27 1.99 -9.08
C ASN A 83 -23.28 2.00 -10.26
N ASP A 84 -22.04 2.41 -10.00
CA ASP A 84 -20.96 2.40 -10.99
C ASP A 84 -20.51 0.98 -11.40
N HIS A 85 -20.83 -0.04 -10.60
CA HIS A 85 -20.47 -1.45 -10.81
C HIS A 85 -21.69 -2.37 -10.95
N THR A 86 -22.82 -1.84 -11.43
CA THR A 86 -24.05 -2.61 -11.69
C THR A 86 -23.88 -3.64 -12.80
N SER A 87 -23.15 -3.27 -13.86
CA SER A 87 -22.98 -4.08 -15.07
C SER A 87 -21.68 -4.88 -15.09
N LYS A 88 -20.74 -4.59 -14.18
CA LYS A 88 -19.41 -5.21 -14.14
C LYS A 88 -18.94 -5.34 -12.70
N VAL A 89 -18.40 -6.52 -12.39
CA VAL A 89 -17.76 -6.80 -11.10
C VAL A 89 -16.58 -5.82 -10.90
N PRO A 90 -16.43 -5.20 -9.72
CA PRO A 90 -15.24 -4.41 -9.40
C PRO A 90 -13.95 -5.23 -9.57
N THR A 91 -12.92 -4.62 -10.16
CA THR A 91 -11.64 -5.29 -10.46
C THR A 91 -10.44 -4.49 -9.97
N GLY A 92 -9.27 -5.13 -9.95
CA GLY A 92 -8.00 -4.48 -9.58
C GLY A 92 -8.00 -4.11 -8.10
N ILE A 93 -7.61 -2.86 -7.79
CA ILE A 93 -7.53 -2.34 -6.42
C ILE A 93 -8.90 -2.20 -5.72
N TRP A 94 -10.00 -2.46 -6.45
CA TRP A 94 -11.37 -2.44 -5.93
C TRP A 94 -12.04 -3.81 -5.93
N THR A 95 -11.28 -4.88 -6.13
CA THR A 95 -11.84 -6.23 -6.18
C THR A 95 -12.49 -6.58 -4.83
N ILE A 96 -13.76 -6.97 -4.87
CA ILE A 96 -14.51 -7.51 -3.73
C ILE A 96 -14.88 -8.94 -4.10
N GLU A 97 -14.38 -9.92 -3.34
CA GLU A 97 -14.65 -11.33 -3.58
C GLU A 97 -16.14 -11.63 -3.47
N HIS A 98 -16.63 -12.51 -4.34
CA HIS A 98 -18.04 -12.89 -4.38
C HIS A 98 -19.00 -11.69 -4.48
N TRP A 99 -18.62 -10.64 -5.20
CA TRP A 99 -19.37 -9.38 -5.36
C TRP A 99 -20.89 -9.56 -5.47
N ASP A 100 -21.36 -10.44 -6.37
CA ASP A 100 -22.78 -10.65 -6.60
C ASP A 100 -23.56 -11.18 -5.40
N ARG A 101 -22.86 -11.83 -4.45
CA ARG A 101 -23.43 -12.32 -3.19
C ARG A 101 -23.34 -11.28 -2.07
N VAL A 102 -22.24 -10.52 -2.02
CA VAL A 102 -21.93 -9.66 -0.86
C VAL A 102 -22.30 -8.18 -1.04
N LYS A 103 -22.56 -7.72 -2.28
CA LYS A 103 -22.81 -6.30 -2.59
C LYS A 103 -23.99 -5.67 -1.84
N ASP A 104 -24.95 -6.48 -1.43
CA ASP A 104 -26.13 -6.01 -0.67
C ASP A 104 -26.10 -6.46 0.80
N GLN A 105 -24.94 -6.96 1.26
CA GLN A 105 -24.70 -7.39 2.63
C GLN A 105 -23.72 -6.45 3.34
N ASP A 106 -23.71 -6.51 4.67
CA ASP A 106 -22.77 -5.73 5.49
C ASP A 106 -21.32 -6.09 5.19
N GLU A 107 -21.04 -7.36 4.89
CA GLU A 107 -19.72 -7.85 4.48
C GLU A 107 -19.16 -7.06 3.29
N GLY A 108 -19.97 -6.81 2.26
CA GLY A 108 -19.53 -6.05 1.09
C GLY A 108 -19.24 -4.58 1.40
N LEU A 109 -20.00 -3.98 2.32
CA LEU A 109 -19.74 -2.62 2.79
C LEU A 109 -18.43 -2.56 3.59
N ASP A 110 -18.20 -3.54 4.46
CA ASP A 110 -17.01 -3.58 5.30
C ASP A 110 -15.75 -3.80 4.45
N THR A 111 -15.77 -4.70 3.47
CA THR A 111 -14.68 -4.83 2.48
C THR A 111 -14.47 -3.53 1.71
N PHE A 112 -15.55 -2.85 1.30
CA PHE A 112 -15.42 -1.56 0.61
C PHE A 112 -14.74 -0.48 1.49
N LYS A 113 -15.06 -0.42 2.79
CA LYS A 113 -14.38 0.50 3.73
C LYS A 113 -12.90 0.18 3.85
N GLU A 114 -12.53 -1.10 3.97
CA GLU A 114 -11.13 -1.53 4.03
C GLU A 114 -10.37 -1.14 2.77
N LEU A 115 -10.98 -1.31 1.59
CA LEU A 115 -10.39 -0.88 0.32
C LEU A 115 -10.20 0.63 0.26
N CYS A 116 -11.15 1.41 0.77
CA CYS A 116 -10.99 2.86 0.92
C CYS A 116 -9.79 3.23 1.81
N GLU A 117 -9.60 2.53 2.93
CA GLU A 117 -8.48 2.77 3.83
C GLU A 117 -7.13 2.40 3.19
N ILE A 118 -7.05 1.23 2.54
CA ILE A 118 -5.84 0.75 1.87
C ILE A 118 -5.47 1.69 0.72
N ASN A 119 -6.44 1.99 -0.16
CA ASN A 119 -6.19 2.80 -1.33
C ASN A 119 -5.92 4.27 -0.99
N GLY A 120 -6.55 4.81 0.06
CA GLY A 120 -6.34 6.18 0.52
C GLY A 120 -4.95 6.44 1.12
N LYS A 121 -4.25 5.40 1.57
CA LYS A 121 -2.88 5.49 2.11
C LYS A 121 -1.78 5.48 1.04
N ASN A 122 -2.15 5.30 -0.24
CA ASN A 122 -1.17 5.24 -1.33
C ASN A 122 -0.57 6.61 -1.66
N ASN A 123 0.62 6.57 -2.28
CA ASN A 123 1.26 7.72 -2.90
C ASN A 123 1.05 7.66 -4.41
N VAL A 124 0.81 8.82 -5.03
CA VAL A 124 0.57 8.97 -6.46
C VAL A 124 1.40 10.11 -7.02
N GLU A 125 1.68 10.10 -8.33
CA GLU A 125 2.44 11.18 -8.97
C GLU A 125 1.69 12.52 -8.95
N ASN A 126 0.36 12.48 -9.06
CA ASN A 126 -0.52 13.64 -9.07
C ASN A 126 -2.00 13.22 -8.98
N ASN A 127 -2.88 14.22 -8.93
CA ASN A 127 -4.34 14.07 -8.88
C ASN A 127 -4.99 13.53 -10.17
N LYS A 128 -4.23 13.27 -11.24
CA LYS A 128 -4.76 12.66 -12.47
C LYS A 128 -4.67 11.13 -12.43
N SER A 129 -3.96 10.57 -11.44
CA SER A 129 -3.90 9.12 -11.20
C SER A 129 -5.31 8.55 -11.01
N GLU A 130 -5.55 7.40 -11.61
CA GLU A 130 -6.85 6.71 -11.48
C GLU A 130 -7.16 6.36 -10.02
N VAL A 131 -6.15 5.96 -9.25
CA VAL A 131 -6.29 5.67 -7.81
C VAL A 131 -6.77 6.91 -7.06
N TYR A 132 -6.20 8.08 -7.35
CA TYR A 132 -6.61 9.32 -6.71
C TYR A 132 -8.08 9.65 -7.04
N LYS A 133 -8.47 9.61 -8.31
CA LYS A 133 -9.84 9.93 -8.74
C LYS A 133 -10.87 8.99 -8.12
N GLN A 134 -10.55 7.70 -8.03
CA GLN A 134 -11.43 6.71 -7.43
C GLN A 134 -11.55 6.89 -5.92
N VAL A 135 -10.44 7.14 -5.23
CA VAL A 135 -10.46 7.48 -3.79
C VAL A 135 -11.24 8.77 -3.54
N GLU A 136 -10.97 9.82 -4.31
CA GLU A 136 -11.70 11.10 -4.25
C GLU A 136 -13.22 10.87 -4.38
N LYS A 137 -13.64 10.09 -5.39
CA LYS A 137 -15.06 9.81 -5.64
C LYS A 137 -15.71 9.04 -4.48
N TYR A 138 -15.11 7.92 -4.07
CA TYR A 138 -15.78 6.92 -3.23
C TYR A 138 -15.47 7.03 -1.74
N CYS A 139 -14.32 7.57 -1.36
CA CYS A 139 -13.80 7.44 0.00
C CYS A 139 -13.66 8.77 0.73
N THR A 140 -14.20 9.86 0.18
CA THR A 140 -14.02 11.20 0.74
C THR A 140 -15.30 11.87 1.18
N LYS A 141 -15.16 12.73 2.18
CA LYS A 141 -16.16 13.68 2.62
C LYS A 141 -15.57 15.10 2.57
N PRO A 142 -16.43 16.14 2.51
CA PRO A 142 -15.97 17.51 2.69
C PRO A 142 -15.21 17.65 4.00
N LEU A 143 -14.06 18.31 3.96
CA LEU A 143 -13.30 18.62 5.17
C LEU A 143 -14.15 19.57 6.01
N THR A 144 -14.62 19.08 7.16
CA THR A 144 -15.47 19.85 8.05
C THR A 144 -14.68 21.09 8.48
N GLN A 145 -15.05 22.28 7.98
CA GLN A 145 -14.52 23.51 8.56
C GLN A 145 -15.05 23.53 9.99
N ILE A 146 -14.16 23.42 10.98
CA ILE A 146 -14.51 23.68 12.38
C ILE A 146 -15.22 25.04 12.36
N PRO A 147 -16.52 25.13 12.71
CA PRO A 147 -17.15 26.42 12.89
C PRO A 147 -16.38 27.09 14.02
N SER A 148 -15.63 28.13 13.72
CA SER A 148 -15.13 29.05 14.73
C SER A 148 -16.34 29.51 15.53
N GLU A 149 -16.40 29.02 16.76
CA GLU A 149 -17.19 29.46 17.91
C GLU A 149 -17.88 30.80 17.65
N GLN A 150 -19.17 30.74 17.30
CA GLN A 150 -20.03 31.92 17.27
C GLN A 150 -20.49 32.18 18.72
N SER A 151 -19.79 33.14 19.33
CA SER A 151 -20.15 34.13 20.35
C SER A 151 -21.28 33.86 21.35
#